data_AF-A0A8H6H776-F1
#
_entry.id   AF-A0A8H6H776-F1
#
_cell.length_a   1.000
_cell.length_b   1.000
_cell.length_c   1.000
_cell.angle_alpha   90.00
_cell.angle_beta   90.00
_cell.angle_gamma   90.00
#
_symmetry.space_group_name_H-M   'P 1'
#
loop_
_entity.id
_entity.type
_entity.pdbx_description
1 polymer ?
#
loop_
_entity_poly.entity_id
_entity_poly.type
_entity_poly.pdbx_seq_one_letter_code
_entity_poly.pdbx_strand_id
1 'polypeptide(L)'
;NYSGREVRKAVYESHKESERLKDPTLSKEKSPLKPFNNRPNAVPKGSCNATPISSMTPVSKHPAREYPLPNKVAPGTPSPARVVTQKMAHGRQAFRAVIAHDQSRKLGSPGYNDHFEVKEKKQK
;
A
#
# COMPACT_ATOMS: atom_id res chain seq x y z
N ASN A 1 14.90 -7.05 -1.82
CA ASN A 1 14.09 -6.89 -3.06
C ASN A 1 12.92 -7.85 -3.08
N TYR A 2 11.74 -7.36 -3.49
CA TYR A 2 10.56 -8.19 -3.74
C TYR A 2 10.55 -8.66 -5.19
N SER A 3 10.22 -9.93 -5.39
CA SER A 3 10.01 -10.49 -6.72
C SER A 3 8.62 -10.14 -7.24
N GLY A 4 8.46 -10.09 -8.56
CA GLY A 4 7.15 -9.89 -9.18
C GLY A 4 6.12 -10.95 -8.76
N ARG A 5 6.58 -12.17 -8.41
CA ARG A 5 5.72 -13.24 -7.88
C ARG A 5 5.11 -12.87 -6.53
N GLU A 6 5.91 -12.31 -5.62
CA GLU A 6 5.46 -11.88 -4.30
C GLU A 6 4.51 -10.69 -4.39
N VAL A 7 4.80 -9.73 -5.27
CA VAL A 7 3.92 -8.59 -5.53
C VAL A 7 2.56 -9.08 -6.06
N ARG A 8 2.56 -9.96 -7.08
CA ARG A 8 1.31 -10.54 -7.61
C ARG A 8 0.53 -11.33 -6.57
N LYS A 9 1.22 -12.11 -5.73
CA LYS A 9 0.59 -12.83 -4.62
C LYS A 9 -0.07 -11.87 -3.63
N ALA A 10 0.63 -10.81 -3.22
CA ALA A 10 0.07 -9.81 -2.30
C ALA A 10 -1.13 -9.06 -2.91
N VAL A 11 -1.10 -8.77 -4.22
CA VAL A 11 -2.25 -8.18 -4.93
C VAL A 11 -3.44 -9.15 -4.94
N TYR A 12 -3.20 -10.44 -5.19
CA TYR A 12 -4.25 -11.46 -5.14
C TYR A 12 -4.88 -11.58 -3.74
N GLU A 13 -4.06 -11.67 -2.68
CA GLU A 13 -4.54 -11.72 -1.29
C GLU A 13 -5.27 -10.43 -0.90
N SER A 14 -4.79 -9.27 -1.36
CA SER A 14 -5.49 -7.99 -1.19
C SER A 14 -6.88 -8.00 -1.82
N HIS A 15 -7.06 -8.67 -2.96
CA HIS A 15 -8.35 -8.81 -3.61
C HIS A 15 -9.28 -9.73 -2.83
N LYS A 16 -8.79 -10.92 -2.46
CA LYS A 16 -9.54 -11.87 -1.64
C LYS A 16 -10.00 -11.26 -0.32
N GLU A 17 -9.13 -10.50 0.34
CA GLU A 17 -9.47 -9.79 1.58
C GLU A 17 -10.51 -8.69 1.32
N SER A 18 -10.42 -7.98 0.19
CA SER A 18 -11.42 -6.99 -0.18
C SER A 18 -12.81 -7.61 -0.40
N GLU A 19 -12.88 -8.80 -0.98
CA GLU A 19 -14.12 -9.57 -1.15
C GLU A 19 -14.64 -10.08 0.18
N ARG A 20 -13.78 -10.63 1.04
CA ARG A 20 -14.12 -11.06 2.41
C ARG A 20 -14.77 -9.93 3.21
N LEU A 21 -14.22 -8.71 3.12
CA LEU A 21 -14.75 -7.55 3.82
C LEU A 21 -16.06 -6.98 3.25
N LYS A 22 -16.57 -7.51 2.14
CA LYS A 22 -17.94 -7.17 1.69
C LYS A 22 -18.99 -7.85 2.55
N ASP A 23 -18.66 -8.98 3.17
CA ASP A 23 -19.53 -9.65 4.12
C ASP A 23 -19.58 -8.84 5.42
N PRO A 24 -20.76 -8.29 5.81
CA PRO A 24 -20.90 -7.48 7.01
C PRO A 24 -20.71 -8.29 8.31
N THR A 25 -20.79 -9.63 8.25
CA THR A 25 -20.56 -10.50 9.41
C THR A 25 -19.08 -10.63 9.77
N LEU A 26 -18.18 -10.25 8.85
CA LEU A 26 -16.75 -10.40 9.02
C LEU A 26 -16.11 -9.09 9.52
N SER A 27 -15.41 -9.17 10.66
CA SER A 27 -14.79 -7.99 11.28
C SER A 27 -13.67 -7.37 10.42
N LYS A 28 -13.71 -6.04 10.33
CA LYS A 28 -12.71 -5.18 9.67
C LYS A 28 -11.46 -4.94 10.54
N GLU A 29 -11.56 -5.09 11.87
CA GLU A 29 -10.50 -4.69 12.81
C GLU A 29 -9.20 -5.47 12.66
N LYS A 30 -9.28 -6.72 12.18
CA LYS A 30 -8.11 -7.58 11.98
C LYS A 30 -7.64 -7.62 10.53
N SER A 31 -8.20 -6.77 9.66
CA SER A 31 -7.84 -6.82 8.25
C SER A 31 -6.44 -6.23 8.02
N PRO A 32 -5.57 -6.94 7.28
CA PRO A 32 -4.32 -6.37 6.80
C PRO A 32 -4.54 -5.31 5.71
N LEU A 33 -5.76 -5.20 5.16
CA LEU A 33 -6.10 -4.28 4.09
C LEU A 33 -6.51 -2.91 4.67
N LYS A 34 -5.75 -1.87 4.33
CA LYS A 34 -5.98 -0.51 4.85
C LYS A 34 -6.34 0.47 3.74
N PRO A 35 -7.16 1.50 4.00
CA PRO A 35 -7.36 2.59 3.06
C PRO A 35 -6.04 3.27 2.73
N PHE A 36 -5.81 3.53 1.45
CA PHE A 36 -4.63 4.24 0.98
C PHE A 36 -5.06 5.59 0.39
N ASN A 37 -4.53 6.66 0.94
CA ASN A 37 -4.74 8.01 0.45
C ASN A 37 -3.46 8.47 -0.24
N ASN A 38 -3.52 8.65 -1.56
CA ASN A 38 -2.42 9.15 -2.39
C ASN A 38 -2.23 10.67 -2.22
N ARG A 39 -2.11 11.13 -0.96
CA ARG A 39 -1.86 12.54 -0.65
C ARG A 39 -0.36 12.74 -0.56
N PRO A 40 0.19 13.84 -1.08
CA PRO A 40 1.48 14.31 -0.61
C PRO A 40 1.24 14.65 0.86
N ASN A 41 1.70 13.81 1.79
CA ASN A 41 1.74 14.24 3.17
C ASN A 41 2.61 15.50 3.22
N ALA A 42 2.22 16.44 4.07
CA ALA A 42 3.05 17.60 4.38
C ALA A 42 4.34 17.07 5.03
N VAL A 43 5.31 16.72 4.19
CA VAL A 43 6.63 16.28 4.62
C VAL A 43 7.22 17.43 5.43
N PRO A 44 7.59 17.20 6.70
CA PRO A 44 8.37 18.17 7.44
C PRO A 44 9.62 18.52 6.62
N LYS A 45 9.99 19.80 6.57
CA LYS A 45 11.21 20.28 5.88
C LYS A 45 12.39 19.38 6.29
N GLY A 46 12.92 18.60 5.35
CA GLY A 46 14.08 17.73 5.55
C GLY A 46 13.84 16.23 5.36
N SER A 47 12.60 15.74 5.27
CA SER A 47 12.37 14.35 4.87
C SER A 47 12.31 14.21 3.35
N CYS A 48 12.95 13.16 2.83
CA CYS A 48 12.96 12.77 1.43
C CYS A 48 11.56 12.97 0.79
N ASN A 49 11.49 13.71 -0.31
CA ASN A 49 10.24 14.09 -0.98
C ASN A 49 9.34 12.87 -1.24
N ALA A 50 8.29 12.68 -0.44
CA ALA A 50 7.26 11.68 -0.71
C ALA A 50 6.45 12.15 -1.92
N THR A 51 6.83 11.68 -3.11
CA THR A 51 6.09 11.95 -4.34
C THR A 51 4.85 11.07 -4.41
N PRO A 52 3.66 11.64 -4.67
CA PRO A 52 2.45 10.86 -4.92
C PRO A 52 2.66 9.84 -6.05
N ILE A 53 1.96 8.71 -5.97
CA ILE A 53 1.97 7.71 -7.03
C ILE A 53 1.27 8.32 -8.26
N SER A 54 2.03 8.60 -9.30
CA SER A 54 1.55 9.26 -10.51
C SER A 54 0.55 8.40 -11.31
N SER A 55 0.67 7.08 -11.22
CA SER A 55 -0.18 6.10 -11.92
C SER A 55 -1.58 5.93 -11.31
N MET A 56 -1.85 6.58 -10.18
CA MET A 56 -3.13 6.50 -9.49
C MET A 56 -4.11 7.56 -9.96
N THR A 57 -5.36 7.14 -10.18
CA THR A 57 -6.46 8.10 -10.32
C THR A 57 -6.80 8.69 -8.95
N PRO A 58 -7.36 9.92 -8.89
CA PRO A 58 -7.77 10.53 -7.64
C PRO A 58 -8.67 9.60 -6.81
N VAL A 59 -8.38 9.46 -5.52
CA VAL A 59 -9.10 8.57 -4.59
C VAL A 59 -10.59 8.94 -4.49
N SER A 60 -10.94 10.20 -4.76
CA SER A 60 -12.31 10.70 -4.82
C SER A 60 -13.18 10.00 -5.87
N LYS A 61 -12.58 9.49 -6.95
CA LYS A 61 -13.29 8.71 -7.96
C LYS A 61 -13.28 7.22 -7.63
N HIS A 62 -12.18 6.75 -7.04
CA HIS A 62 -11.87 5.33 -6.91
C HIS A 62 -11.08 5.03 -5.63
N PRO A 63 -11.65 4.31 -4.64
CA PRO A 63 -10.97 4.03 -3.39
C PRO A 63 -9.72 3.17 -3.65
N ALA A 64 -8.62 3.58 -3.04
CA ALA A 64 -7.38 2.84 -3.04
C ALA A 64 -7.12 2.20 -1.69
N ARG A 65 -6.39 1.08 -1.71
CA ARG A 65 -6.08 0.29 -0.54
C ARG A 65 -4.64 -0.18 -0.60
N GLU A 66 -4.02 -0.31 0.56
CA GLU A 66 -2.70 -0.88 0.72
C GLU A 66 -2.77 -2.23 1.44
N TYR A 67 -1.86 -3.14 1.07
CA TYR A 67 -1.75 -4.47 1.67
C TYR A 67 -0.29 -4.82 1.95
N PRO A 68 0.04 -5.43 3.10
CA PRO A 68 1.40 -5.77 3.49
C PRO A 68 2.08 -6.76 2.55
N LEU A 69 3.34 -6.45 2.22
CA LEU A 69 4.27 -7.45 1.71
C LEU A 69 4.94 -8.16 2.88
N PRO A 70 5.44 -9.40 2.69
CA PRO A 70 6.13 -10.12 3.75
C PRO A 70 7.41 -9.39 4.17
N ASN A 71 7.73 -9.38 5.46
CA ASN A 71 9.00 -8.84 5.92
C ASN A 71 10.12 -9.87 5.65
N LYS A 72 11.07 -9.52 4.78
CA LYS A 72 12.20 -10.41 4.43
C LYS A 72 13.36 -10.35 5.42
N VAL A 73 13.43 -9.28 6.22
CA VAL A 73 14.51 -9.05 7.19
C VAL A 73 14.13 -9.65 8.54
N ALA A 74 12.86 -9.49 8.95
CA ALA A 74 12.35 -10.01 10.22
C ALA A 74 10.96 -10.67 10.03
N PRO A 75 10.91 -11.98 9.68
CA PRO A 75 9.66 -12.72 9.56
C PRO A 75 8.81 -12.62 10.83
N GLY A 76 7.49 -12.48 10.68
CA GLY A 76 6.55 -12.31 11.80
C GLY A 76 6.34 -10.86 12.25
N THR A 77 7.12 -9.91 11.76
CA THR A 77 6.91 -8.48 12.01
C THR A 77 6.26 -7.78 10.80
N PRO A 78 5.56 -6.64 11.01
CA PRO A 78 5.02 -5.85 9.91
C PRO A 78 6.15 -5.35 8.99
N SER A 79 6.11 -5.73 7.72
CA SER A 79 7.04 -5.17 6.73
C SER A 79 6.79 -3.66 6.57
N PRO A 80 7.81 -2.84 6.29
CA PRO A 80 7.61 -1.46 5.82
C PRO A 80 6.93 -1.44 4.44
N ALA A 81 7.09 -2.49 3.64
CA ALA A 81 6.61 -2.52 2.26
C ALA A 81 5.13 -2.90 2.15
N ARG A 82 4.44 -2.24 1.22
CA ARG A 82 3.02 -2.48 0.90
C ARG A 82 2.83 -2.48 -0.61
N VAL A 83 1.87 -3.27 -1.09
CA VAL A 83 1.31 -3.09 -2.43
C VAL A 83 0.13 -2.13 -2.35
N VAL A 84 0.02 -1.23 -3.31
CA VAL A 84 -1.14 -0.35 -3.48
C VAL A 84 -2.00 -0.87 -4.62
N THR A 85 -3.28 -1.03 -4.33
CA THR A 85 -4.29 -1.37 -5.31
C THR A 85 -5.41 -0.35 -5.33
N GLN A 86 -6.07 -0.20 -6.47
CA GLN A 86 -7.18 0.73 -6.62
C GLN A 86 -8.32 0.07 -7.36
N LYS A 87 -9.55 0.29 -6.88
CA LYS A 87 -10.76 -0.17 -7.57
C LYS A 87 -11.02 0.72 -8.78
N MET A 88 -11.22 0.15 -9.96
CA MET A 88 -11.53 0.87 -11.19
C MET A 88 -13.04 0.97 -11.39
N ALA A 89 -13.48 1.84 -12.31
CA ALA A 89 -14.89 2.07 -12.64
C ALA A 89 -15.65 0.77 -12.99
N HIS A 90 -14.99 -0.17 -13.66
CA HIS A 90 -15.56 -1.46 -14.07
C HIS A 90 -15.44 -2.54 -12.97
N GLY A 91 -15.27 -2.15 -11.71
CA GLY A 91 -15.23 -3.05 -10.55
C GLY A 91 -13.93 -3.82 -10.36
N ARG A 92 -13.03 -3.88 -11.36
CA ARG A 92 -11.73 -4.57 -11.21
C ARG A 92 -10.80 -3.80 -10.28
N GLN A 93 -9.95 -4.55 -9.59
CA GLN A 93 -8.90 -4.02 -8.76
C GLN A 93 -7.58 -4.04 -9.53
N ALA A 94 -6.95 -2.88 -9.68
CA ALA A 94 -5.68 -2.74 -10.40
C ALA A 94 -4.53 -2.49 -9.43
N PHE A 95 -3.38 -3.11 -9.69
CA PHE A 95 -2.11 -2.78 -9.05
C PHE A 95 -1.66 -1.37 -9.49
N ARG A 96 -1.11 -0.60 -8.55
CA ARG A 96 -0.66 0.78 -8.80
C ARG A 96 0.82 0.98 -8.53
N ALA A 97 1.28 0.54 -7.36
CA ALA A 97 2.68 0.67 -6.97
C ALA A 97 3.04 -0.27 -5.81
N VAL A 98 4.33 -0.45 -5.60
CA VAL A 98 4.89 -0.88 -4.31
C VAL A 98 5.41 0.35 -3.59
N ILE A 99 5.02 0.49 -2.33
CA ILE A 99 5.47 1.58 -1.47
C ILE A 99 6.20 1.04 -0.25
N ALA A 100 7.03 1.87 0.35
CA ALA A 100 7.54 1.66 1.70
C ALA A 100 7.03 2.75 2.62
N HIS A 101 6.57 2.34 3.80
CA HIS A 101 6.31 3.23 4.93
C HIS A 101 7.62 3.57 5.64
N ASP A 102 7.75 4.83 6.07
CA ASP A 102 8.82 5.25 6.98
C ASP A 102 8.60 4.66 8.39
N GLN A 103 9.29 3.55 8.67
CA GLN A 103 9.21 2.88 9.97
C GLN A 103 10.00 3.61 11.08
N SER A 104 10.75 4.68 10.76
CA SER A 104 11.47 5.46 11.79
C SER A 104 10.53 6.28 12.67
N ARG A 105 9.27 6.49 12.24
CA ARG A 105 8.29 7.33 12.93
C ARG A 105 7.37 6.48 13.81
N LYS A 106 6.94 7.06 14.94
CA LYS A 106 5.99 6.41 15.85
C LYS A 106 4.59 6.39 15.23
N LEU A 107 3.82 5.35 15.53
CA LEU A 107 2.41 5.24 15.15
C LEU A 107 1.66 6.52 15.59
N GLY A 108 0.99 7.19 14.65
CA GLY A 108 0.26 8.44 14.90
C GLY A 108 1.07 9.73 14.73
N SER A 109 2.39 9.64 14.47
CA SER A 109 3.20 10.82 14.13
C SER A 109 2.85 11.35 12.74
N PRO A 110 2.90 12.68 12.51
CA PRO A 110 2.79 13.25 11.17
C PRO A 110 3.77 12.58 10.19
N GLY A 111 3.22 12.05 9.11
CA GLY A 111 3.98 11.31 8.10
C GLY A 111 4.45 9.91 8.51
N TYR A 112 3.88 9.31 9.56
CA TYR A 112 4.03 7.87 9.83
C TYR A 112 3.59 7.00 8.63
N ASN A 113 2.60 7.49 7.87
CA ASN A 113 2.16 6.91 6.62
C ASN A 113 2.80 7.63 5.42
N ASP A 114 4.01 8.18 5.54
CA ASP A 114 4.74 8.73 4.38
C ASP A 114 5.13 7.57 3.47
N HIS A 115 4.85 7.74 2.17
CA HIS A 115 5.01 6.69 1.18
C HIS A 115 6.13 7.05 0.21
N PHE A 116 7.04 6.12 0.00
CA PHE A 116 8.03 6.20 -1.07
C PHE A 116 7.63 5.25 -2.19
N GLU A 117 7.47 5.78 -3.41
CA GLU A 117 7.37 4.92 -4.59
C GLU A 117 8.69 4.18 -4.76
N VAL A 118 8.65 2.86 -4.63
CA VAL A 118 9.81 2.02 -4.95
C VAL A 118 9.84 1.83 -6.45
N LYS A 119 10.64 2.64 -7.15
CA LYS A 119 10.86 2.46 -8.59
C LYS A 119 11.39 1.05 -8.85
N GLU A 120 10.78 0.32 -9.78
CA GLU A 120 11.35 -0.91 -10.29
C GLU A 120 12.72 -0.60 -10.89
N LYS A 121 13.79 -1.13 -10.29
CA LYS A 121 15.07 -1.23 -11.01
C LYS A 121 14.89 -2.30 -12.08
N LYS A 122 14.71 -1.88 -13.33
CA LYS A 122 14.92 -2.77 -14.48
C LYS A 122 16.33 -3.34 -14.34
N GLN A 123 16.46 -4.62 -14.03
CA GLN A 123 17.72 -5.33 -14.20
C GLN A 123 18.02 -5.28 -15.69
N LYS A 124 19.12 -4.60 -16.06
CA LYS A 124 19.69 -4.66 -17.41
C LYS A 124 20.42 -5.97 -17.58
#